data_AF-A0A147B6N5-F1
#
_entry.id   AF-A0A147B6N5-F1
#
_cell.length_a   1.000
_cell.length_b   1.000
_cell.length_c   1.000
_cell.angle_alpha   90.00
_cell.angle_beta   90.00
_cell.angle_gamma   90.00
#
_symmetry.space_group_name_H-M   'P 1'
#
loop_
_entity.id
_entity.type
_entity.pdbx_description
1 polymer ?
#
loop_
_entity_poly.entity_id
_entity_poly.type
_entity_poly.pdbx_seq_one_letter_code
_entity_poly.pdbx_strand_id
1 'polypeptide(L)'
;EVNQVYYISKATLKPANKNFTSIKNDFEMTFNSETDVSPCEDSDSIPTIQFSFVPIQQLQGMPRDTLVDVMGVCKSFGEVQTVTRRNTNQELKKRDIQLVDKSNAEITLTLWGTHAEKFEAIDDPVVAIKGARVSDFSGVSLSMIGSSVMHMNPELPEAHSLYGWYQNIGCKGESQNLTVRGGIGGSITGPGTVWKTLEQAKRDNLGQGDKPDYFTAKATVVAVRKEKLVYKACPTEKC
;
A
#
# COMPACT_ATOMS: atom_id res chain seq x y z
N GLU A 1 -0.80 16.51 -20.10
CA GLU A 1 0.27 16.34 -19.10
C GLU A 1 -0.31 16.44 -17.70
N VAL A 2 0.38 15.90 -16.70
CA VAL A 2 -0.06 15.96 -15.29
C VAL A 2 0.18 17.38 -14.76
N ASN A 3 -0.70 17.88 -13.88
CA ASN A 3 -0.67 19.24 -13.31
C ASN A 3 -0.85 20.39 -14.32
N GLN A 4 -1.43 20.11 -15.48
CA GLN A 4 -1.84 21.11 -16.45
C GLN A 4 -3.36 21.19 -16.51
N VAL A 5 -3.89 22.36 -16.89
CA VAL A 5 -5.33 22.60 -16.96
C VAL A 5 -5.82 22.41 -18.39
N TYR A 6 -6.95 21.72 -18.53
CA TYR A 6 -7.59 21.44 -19.82
C TYR A 6 -9.08 21.73 -19.78
N TYR A 7 -9.60 22.24 -20.88
CA TYR A 7 -11.01 22.12 -21.22
C TYR A 7 -11.25 20.73 -21.81
N ILE A 8 -12.23 20.03 -21.26
CA ILE A 8 -12.65 18.70 -21.75
C ILE A 8 -14.13 18.78 -22.08
N SER A 9 -14.51 18.39 -23.30
CA SER A 9 -15.91 18.36 -23.73
C SER A 9 -16.25 17.07 -24.48
N LYS A 10 -17.55 16.75 -24.57
CA LYS A 10 -18.12 15.60 -25.32
C LYS A 10 -17.69 14.21 -24.84
N ALA A 11 -17.15 14.09 -23.63
CA ALA A 11 -16.88 12.80 -23.01
C ALA A 11 -18.16 12.14 -22.45
N THR A 12 -18.11 10.82 -22.24
CA THR A 12 -19.24 10.07 -21.68
C THR A 12 -19.12 10.00 -20.15
N LEU A 13 -20.19 10.34 -19.43
CA LEU A 13 -20.29 10.10 -17.98
C LEU A 13 -20.92 8.73 -17.70
N LYS A 14 -20.35 8.01 -16.73
CA LYS A 14 -20.86 6.72 -16.24
C LYS A 14 -20.73 6.64 -14.72
N PRO A 15 -21.46 5.75 -14.04
CA PRO A 15 -21.28 5.55 -12.59
C PRO A 15 -19.84 5.18 -12.23
N ALA A 16 -19.29 5.81 -11.19
CA ALA A 16 -17.93 5.60 -10.75
C ALA A 16 -17.74 4.20 -10.14
N ASN A 17 -16.66 3.51 -10.52
CA ASN A 17 -16.32 2.24 -9.90
C ASN A 17 -15.48 2.48 -8.64
N LYS A 18 -16.16 2.56 -7.48
CA LYS A 18 -15.56 2.85 -6.17
C LYS A 18 -14.51 1.82 -5.70
N ASN A 19 -14.35 0.68 -6.39
CA ASN A 19 -13.27 -0.27 -6.13
C ASN A 19 -11.91 0.19 -6.68
N PHE A 20 -11.87 1.17 -7.60
CA PHE A 20 -10.66 1.60 -8.31
C PHE A 20 -10.33 3.08 -8.12
N THR A 21 -11.13 3.83 -7.35
CA THR A 21 -10.91 5.26 -7.09
C THR A 21 -11.16 5.63 -5.62
N SER A 22 -10.32 6.52 -5.08
CA SER A 22 -10.55 7.15 -3.76
C SER A 22 -11.38 8.44 -3.85
N ILE A 23 -11.75 8.87 -5.06
CA ILE A 23 -12.46 10.12 -5.29
C ILE A 23 -13.92 9.98 -4.85
N LYS A 24 -14.38 10.91 -4.00
CA LYS A 24 -15.76 10.99 -3.50
C LYS A 24 -16.70 11.60 -4.55
N ASN A 25 -16.85 10.92 -5.69
CA ASN A 25 -17.79 11.28 -6.75
C ASN A 25 -18.58 10.04 -7.19
N ASP A 26 -19.85 10.21 -7.54
CA ASP A 26 -20.73 9.13 -7.99
C ASP A 26 -20.56 8.83 -9.49
N PHE A 27 -19.91 9.71 -10.24
CA PHE A 27 -19.67 9.55 -11.67
C PHE A 27 -18.18 9.61 -12.03
N GLU A 28 -17.80 8.89 -13.08
CA GLU A 28 -16.50 8.99 -13.73
C GLU A 28 -16.67 9.25 -15.24
N MET A 29 -15.69 9.93 -15.82
CA MET A 29 -15.70 10.32 -17.22
C MET A 29 -14.87 9.32 -18.06
N THR A 30 -15.37 8.95 -19.23
CA THR A 30 -14.66 8.09 -20.20
C THR A 30 -14.59 8.80 -21.54
N PHE A 31 -13.38 8.89 -22.10
CA PHE A 31 -13.17 9.50 -23.42
C PHE A 31 -13.70 8.58 -24.53
N ASN A 32 -14.24 9.19 -25.56
CA ASN A 32 -14.81 8.56 -26.74
C ASN A 32 -14.26 9.25 -28.01
N SER A 33 -14.70 8.82 -29.19
CA SER A 33 -14.25 9.38 -30.47
C SER A 33 -14.62 10.85 -30.71
N GLU A 34 -15.57 11.39 -29.95
CA GLU A 34 -16.04 12.77 -30.06
C GLU A 34 -15.42 13.69 -29.01
N THR A 35 -14.64 13.14 -28.06
CA THR A 35 -14.08 13.89 -26.95
C THR A 35 -13.05 14.90 -27.46
N ASP A 36 -13.24 16.15 -27.05
CA ASP A 36 -12.34 17.25 -27.35
C ASP A 36 -11.59 17.68 -26.09
N VAL A 37 -10.27 17.82 -26.21
CA VAL A 37 -9.37 18.21 -25.12
C VAL A 37 -8.48 19.35 -25.60
N SER A 38 -8.61 20.52 -24.98
CA SER A 38 -7.84 21.72 -25.31
C SER A 38 -7.16 22.32 -24.07
N PRO A 39 -5.92 22.85 -24.18
CA PRO A 39 -5.26 23.52 -23.05
C PRO A 39 -6.07 24.73 -22.56
N CYS A 40 -6.05 24.95 -21.25
CA CYS A 40 -6.63 26.15 -20.63
C CYS A 40 -5.51 27.01 -20.05
N GLU A 41 -5.42 28.26 -20.51
CA GLU A 41 -4.43 29.23 -20.02
C GLU A 41 -4.92 29.97 -18.76
N ASP A 42 -6.24 30.05 -18.54
CA ASP A 42 -6.88 30.72 -17.40
C ASP A 42 -7.01 29.76 -16.18
N SER A 43 -5.88 29.41 -15.58
CA SER A 43 -5.80 28.40 -14.51
C SER A 43 -5.95 28.93 -13.08
N ASP A 44 -5.94 30.25 -12.88
CA ASP A 44 -5.87 30.88 -11.54
C ASP A 44 -7.04 30.53 -10.60
N SER A 45 -8.18 30.11 -11.15
CA SER A 45 -9.39 29.78 -10.39
C SER A 45 -9.56 28.29 -10.07
N ILE A 46 -8.68 27.43 -10.58
CA ILE A 46 -8.86 25.98 -10.49
C ILE A 46 -8.08 25.42 -9.29
N PRO A 47 -8.78 24.73 -8.36
CA PRO A 47 -8.12 24.18 -7.20
C PRO A 47 -7.14 23.08 -7.58
N THR A 48 -6.02 23.03 -6.86
CA THR A 48 -5.06 21.94 -6.95
C THR A 48 -5.62 20.64 -6.37
N ILE A 49 -4.88 19.54 -6.54
CA ILE A 49 -5.27 18.23 -6.00
C ILE A 49 -5.64 18.35 -4.51
N GLN A 50 -6.89 17.97 -4.20
CA GLN A 50 -7.37 17.90 -2.82
C GLN A 50 -7.11 16.52 -2.22
N PHE A 51 -6.65 16.51 -0.98
CA PHE A 51 -6.38 15.28 -0.22
C PHE A 51 -7.37 15.14 0.94
N SER A 52 -7.75 13.90 1.23
CA SER A 52 -8.53 13.55 2.43
C SER A 52 -7.68 12.66 3.33
N PHE A 53 -6.64 13.23 3.95
CA PHE A 53 -5.62 12.48 4.67
C PHE A 53 -6.17 11.65 5.83
N VAL A 54 -5.73 10.40 5.89
CA VAL A 54 -5.93 9.48 7.01
C VAL A 54 -4.62 9.38 7.79
N PRO A 55 -4.62 9.60 9.12
CA PRO A 55 -3.43 9.38 9.95
C PRO A 55 -2.93 7.94 9.86
N ILE A 56 -1.61 7.74 9.88
CA ILE A 56 -1.00 6.41 9.68
C ILE A 56 -1.49 5.41 10.73
N GLN A 57 -1.60 5.81 12.01
CA GLN A 57 -2.14 4.95 13.07
C GLN A 57 -3.55 4.41 12.76
N GLN A 58 -4.40 5.19 12.08
CA GLN A 58 -5.78 4.79 11.78
C GLN A 58 -5.88 3.76 10.65
N LEU A 59 -4.78 3.50 9.94
CA LEU A 59 -4.73 2.41 8.95
C LEU A 59 -4.79 1.04 9.64
N GLN A 60 -4.44 0.96 10.92
CA GLN A 60 -4.62 -0.24 11.72
C GLN A 60 -6.10 -0.61 11.81
N GLY A 61 -6.48 -1.75 11.23
CA GLY A 61 -7.86 -2.22 11.20
C GLY A 61 -8.69 -1.72 10.02
N MET A 62 -8.12 -0.94 9.11
CA MET A 62 -8.79 -0.65 7.84
C MET A 62 -8.91 -1.90 6.97
N PRO A 63 -10.05 -2.07 6.25
CA PRO A 63 -10.20 -3.19 5.33
C PRO A 63 -9.13 -3.17 4.24
N ARG A 64 -8.63 -4.35 3.89
CA ARG A 64 -7.77 -4.55 2.72
C ARG A 64 -8.46 -3.98 1.46
N ASP A 65 -7.64 -3.49 0.54
CA ASP A 65 -8.03 -2.91 -0.75
C ASP A 65 -8.78 -1.56 -0.64
N THR A 66 -8.94 -1.01 0.57
CA THR A 66 -9.40 0.37 0.76
C THR A 66 -8.40 1.35 0.16
N LEU A 67 -8.90 2.37 -0.56
CA LEU A 67 -8.08 3.45 -1.10
C LEU A 67 -8.11 4.65 -0.16
N VAL A 68 -6.93 5.11 0.25
CA VAL A 68 -6.74 6.16 1.24
C VAL A 68 -5.77 7.21 0.73
N ASP A 69 -5.95 8.45 1.16
CA ASP A 69 -4.97 9.50 0.98
C ASP A 69 -4.12 9.56 2.27
N VAL A 70 -2.80 9.56 2.16
CA VAL A 70 -1.89 9.57 3.33
C VAL A 70 -0.78 10.59 3.14
N MET A 71 -0.26 11.12 4.25
CA MET A 71 0.90 12.01 4.26
C MET A 71 1.84 11.56 5.37
N GLY A 72 3.14 11.47 5.05
CA GLY A 72 4.17 11.08 6.01
C GLY A 72 5.54 11.59 5.59
N VAL A 73 6.44 11.72 6.55
CA VAL A 73 7.87 11.95 6.28
C VAL A 73 8.52 10.62 5.88
N CYS A 74 9.24 10.63 4.77
CA CYS A 74 10.00 9.46 4.32
C CYS A 74 11.32 9.35 5.09
N LYS A 75 11.36 8.50 6.12
CA LYS A 75 12.53 8.28 6.99
C LYS A 75 13.60 7.39 6.36
N SER A 76 13.19 6.46 5.51
CA SER A 76 14.12 5.57 4.80
C SER A 76 13.46 4.92 3.59
N PHE A 77 14.26 4.45 2.65
CA PHE A 77 13.81 3.68 1.50
C PHE A 77 14.81 2.58 1.15
N GLY A 78 14.30 1.48 0.59
CA GLY A 78 15.11 0.34 0.17
C GLY A 78 15.66 0.46 -1.25
N GLU A 79 16.50 -0.50 -1.63
CA GLU A 79 16.96 -0.68 -3.01
C GLU A 79 15.82 -1.08 -3.96
N VAL A 80 15.99 -0.81 -5.25
CA VAL A 80 15.04 -1.29 -6.27
C VAL A 80 15.18 -2.81 -6.40
N GLN A 81 14.07 -3.51 -6.25
CA GLN A 81 13.96 -4.95 -6.47
C GLN A 81 13.20 -5.22 -7.77
N THR A 82 13.54 -6.31 -8.45
CA THR A 82 12.75 -6.82 -9.58
C THR A 82 11.92 -8.00 -9.09
N VAL A 83 10.61 -7.95 -9.30
CA VAL A 83 9.65 -8.93 -8.83
C VAL A 83 8.85 -9.45 -10.03
N THR A 84 8.84 -10.76 -10.22
CA THR A 84 8.06 -11.39 -11.30
C THR A 84 6.65 -11.72 -10.80
N ARG A 85 5.62 -11.24 -11.50
CA ARG A 85 4.22 -11.52 -11.19
C ARG A 85 3.89 -12.96 -11.59
N ARG A 86 3.59 -13.81 -10.59
CA ARG A 86 3.35 -15.26 -10.76
C ARG A 86 2.38 -15.63 -11.87
N ASN A 87 1.33 -14.84 -12.09
CA ASN A 87 0.27 -15.18 -13.04
C ASN A 87 0.57 -14.76 -14.49
N THR A 88 1.43 -13.76 -14.69
CA THR A 88 1.66 -13.16 -16.01
C THR A 88 3.11 -13.27 -16.46
N ASN A 89 4.01 -13.80 -15.61
CA ASN A 89 5.46 -13.77 -15.78
C ASN A 89 6.03 -12.38 -16.09
N GLN A 90 5.28 -11.32 -15.75
CA GLN A 90 5.71 -9.95 -15.98
C GLN A 90 6.66 -9.52 -14.87
N GLU A 91 7.82 -9.01 -15.25
CA GLU A 91 8.76 -8.38 -14.33
C GLU A 91 8.29 -6.97 -13.96
N LEU A 92 8.27 -6.67 -12.67
CA LEU A 92 7.87 -5.39 -12.11
C LEU A 92 8.98 -4.88 -11.18
N LYS A 93 9.34 -3.60 -11.33
CA LYS A 93 10.23 -2.92 -10.39
C LYS A 93 9.46 -2.53 -9.14
N LYS A 94 10.05 -2.80 -7.98
CA LYS A 94 9.48 -2.59 -6.65
C LYS A 94 10.47 -1.82 -5.79
N ARG A 95 10.00 -0.86 -5.02
CA ARG A 95 10.79 -0.19 -3.97
C ARG A 95 9.90 0.08 -2.77
N ASP A 96 10.37 -0.25 -1.58
CA ASP A 96 9.64 0.01 -0.34
C ASP A 96 10.21 1.25 0.35
N ILE A 97 9.33 2.15 0.78
CA ILE A 97 9.67 3.36 1.56
C ILE A 97 8.99 3.30 2.93
N GLN A 98 9.61 3.89 3.95
CA GLN A 98 9.05 4.01 5.30
C GLN A 98 8.53 5.43 5.52
N LEU A 99 7.24 5.55 5.80
CA LEU A 99 6.58 6.80 6.12
C LEU A 99 6.26 6.88 7.61
N VAL A 100 6.50 8.04 8.22
CA VAL A 100 6.10 8.35 9.60
C VAL A 100 5.29 9.63 9.66
N ASP A 101 4.29 9.71 10.53
CA ASP A 101 3.47 10.90 10.72
C ASP A 101 3.41 11.33 12.19
N LYS A 102 2.64 12.39 12.47
CA LYS A 102 2.46 12.96 13.82
C LYS A 102 1.85 11.99 14.84
N SER A 103 1.31 10.85 14.41
CA SER A 103 0.82 9.82 15.32
C SER A 103 1.94 8.95 15.92
N ASN A 104 3.19 9.20 15.55
CA ASN A 104 4.36 8.33 15.84
C ASN A 104 4.21 6.92 15.25
N ALA A 105 3.32 6.73 14.28
CA ALA A 105 3.17 5.47 13.57
C ALA A 105 4.04 5.48 12.31
N GLU A 106 4.70 4.36 12.04
CA GLU A 106 5.49 4.14 10.84
C GLU A 106 4.83 3.05 9.98
N ILE A 107 4.84 3.23 8.66
CA ILE A 107 4.25 2.26 7.73
C ILE A 107 5.10 2.12 6.47
N THR A 108 5.13 0.91 5.93
CA THR A 108 5.75 0.65 4.63
C THR A 108 4.78 0.99 3.49
N LEU A 109 5.22 1.84 2.57
CA LEU A 109 4.57 2.07 1.27
C LEU A 109 5.40 1.43 0.16
N THR A 110 4.78 0.56 -0.63
CA THR A 110 5.40 -0.03 -1.82
C THR A 110 5.14 0.82 -3.08
N LEU A 111 6.21 1.25 -3.72
CA LEU A 111 6.26 1.89 -5.03
C LEU A 111 6.47 0.84 -6.12
N TRP A 112 5.93 1.10 -7.32
CA TRP A 112 6.03 0.21 -8.47
C TRP A 112 6.51 0.92 -9.73
N GLY A 113 7.15 0.19 -10.63
CA GLY A 113 7.53 0.67 -11.96
C GLY A 113 8.42 1.91 -11.91
N THR A 114 8.05 2.93 -12.68
CA THR A 114 8.81 4.19 -12.77
C THR A 114 8.93 4.93 -11.45
N HIS A 115 7.90 4.88 -10.59
CA HIS A 115 7.99 5.44 -9.24
C HIS A 115 9.02 4.68 -8.41
N ALA A 116 9.08 3.35 -8.53
CA ALA A 116 10.08 2.56 -7.83
C ALA A 116 11.50 2.88 -8.31
N GLU A 117 11.72 3.10 -9.60
CA GLU A 117 13.06 3.37 -10.16
C GLU A 117 13.55 4.79 -9.86
N LYS A 118 12.69 5.78 -10.06
CA LYS A 118 13.06 7.21 -10.00
C LYS A 118 12.95 7.82 -8.60
N PHE A 119 12.42 7.08 -7.62
CA PHE A 119 12.28 7.62 -6.27
C PHE A 119 13.65 7.89 -5.64
N GLU A 120 13.86 9.13 -5.24
CA GLU A 120 14.99 9.55 -4.43
C GLU A 120 14.45 10.44 -3.31
N ALA A 121 15.00 10.26 -2.11
CA ALA A 121 14.64 11.05 -0.94
C ALA A 121 15.92 11.65 -0.35
N ILE A 122 15.90 12.97 -0.18
CA ILE A 122 16.97 13.77 0.41
C ILE A 122 16.35 14.53 1.58
N ASP A 123 17.06 14.60 2.71
CA ASP A 123 16.66 15.33 3.92
C ASP A 123 15.27 14.98 4.48
N ASP A 124 14.92 13.68 4.44
CA ASP A 124 13.66 13.12 4.94
C ASP A 124 12.43 13.92 4.45
N PRO A 125 12.09 13.83 3.15
CA PRO A 125 11.06 14.66 2.54
C PRO A 125 9.66 14.27 3.01
N VAL A 126 8.74 15.22 2.95
CA VAL A 126 7.30 14.95 3.15
C VAL A 126 6.75 14.33 1.86
N VAL A 127 6.08 13.20 1.99
CA VAL A 127 5.45 12.49 0.87
C VAL A 127 3.94 12.46 1.10
N ALA A 128 3.19 13.01 0.16
CA ALA A 128 1.73 12.91 0.12
C ALA A 128 1.32 11.95 -1.01
N ILE A 129 0.52 10.94 -0.66
CA ILE A 129 -0.01 9.97 -1.61
C ILE A 129 -1.52 10.11 -1.67
N LYS A 130 -2.05 10.30 -2.88
CA LYS A 130 -3.48 10.21 -3.17
C LYS A 130 -3.82 8.79 -3.63
N GLY A 131 -4.83 8.18 -3.03
CA GLY A 131 -5.35 6.87 -3.43
C GLY A 131 -4.35 5.73 -3.28
N ALA A 132 -3.57 5.71 -2.19
CA ALA A 132 -2.79 4.53 -1.81
C ALA A 132 -3.73 3.39 -1.40
N ARG A 133 -3.39 2.16 -1.75
CA ARG A 133 -4.19 0.99 -1.39
C ARG A 133 -3.70 0.35 -0.10
N VAL A 134 -4.60 0.17 0.85
CA VAL A 134 -4.35 -0.60 2.08
C VAL A 134 -4.15 -2.07 1.75
N SER A 135 -3.06 -2.62 2.27
CA SER A 135 -2.66 -4.02 2.13
C SER A 135 -2.50 -4.62 3.53
N ASP A 136 -2.89 -5.88 3.67
CA ASP A 136 -2.68 -6.70 4.87
C ASP A 136 -1.33 -7.46 4.84
N PHE A 137 -0.45 -7.07 3.91
CA PHE A 137 0.90 -7.63 3.82
C PHE A 137 1.70 -7.22 5.05
N SER A 138 2.19 -8.22 5.79
CA SER A 138 3.03 -8.03 6.98
C SER A 138 2.38 -7.14 8.05
N GLY A 139 1.09 -7.38 8.37
CA GLY A 139 0.32 -6.51 9.25
C GLY A 139 -0.49 -5.52 8.42
N VAL A 140 -0.15 -4.22 8.48
CA VAL A 140 -0.74 -3.20 7.61
C VAL A 140 0.36 -2.49 6.83
N SER A 141 0.18 -2.40 5.52
CA SER A 141 1.08 -1.69 4.61
C SER A 141 0.25 -0.96 3.54
N LEU A 142 0.92 -0.10 2.79
CA LEU A 142 0.34 0.61 1.66
C LEU A 142 1.02 0.19 0.36
N SER A 143 0.27 0.24 -0.74
CA SER A 143 0.82 0.08 -2.09
C SER A 143 0.28 1.17 -2.99
N MET A 144 1.15 1.77 -3.78
CA MET A 144 0.68 2.53 -4.94
C MET A 144 0.01 1.59 -5.94
N ILE A 145 -1.02 2.10 -6.60
CA ILE A 145 -1.69 1.48 -7.74
C ILE A 145 -1.62 2.44 -8.93
N GLY A 146 -2.06 2.01 -10.11
CA GLY A 146 -1.98 2.83 -11.32
C GLY A 146 -2.72 4.17 -11.25
N SER A 147 -3.71 4.29 -10.36
CA SER A 147 -4.45 5.55 -10.09
C SER A 147 -3.88 6.36 -8.93
N SER A 148 -2.86 5.87 -8.22
CA SER A 148 -2.25 6.61 -7.12
C SER A 148 -1.38 7.75 -7.64
N VAL A 149 -1.39 8.89 -6.94
CA VAL A 149 -0.54 10.04 -7.25
C VAL A 149 0.35 10.35 -6.06
N MET A 150 1.66 10.49 -6.30
CA MET A 150 2.66 10.82 -5.29
C MET A 150 3.17 12.24 -5.50
N HIS A 151 3.16 13.04 -4.42
CA HIS A 151 3.76 14.37 -4.37
C HIS A 151 4.84 14.42 -3.29
N MET A 152 6.04 14.85 -3.68
CA MET A 152 7.16 15.09 -2.79
C MET A 152 7.18 16.57 -2.39
N ASN A 153 7.35 16.86 -1.10
CA ASN A 153 7.34 18.19 -0.50
C ASN A 153 6.22 19.10 -1.06
N PRO A 154 4.94 18.69 -0.92
CA PRO A 154 3.84 19.50 -1.44
C PRO A 154 3.72 20.81 -0.65
N GLU A 155 3.39 21.89 -1.35
CA GLU A 155 3.15 23.22 -0.79
C GLU A 155 1.78 23.29 -0.08
N LEU A 156 1.65 22.52 1.01
CA LEU A 156 0.44 22.42 1.82
C LEU A 156 0.74 22.81 3.27
N PRO A 157 -0.16 23.53 3.97
CA PRO A 157 0.03 23.87 5.38
C PRO A 157 0.30 22.63 6.28
N GLU A 158 -0.39 21.53 6.00
CA GLU A 158 -0.24 20.27 6.73
C GLU A 158 1.15 19.65 6.52
N ALA A 159 1.70 19.76 5.31
CA ALA A 159 3.03 19.27 4.97
C ALA A 159 4.13 20.03 5.72
N HIS A 160 4.05 21.37 5.71
CA HIS A 160 4.95 22.23 6.48
C HIS A 160 4.87 21.91 7.98
N SER A 161 3.65 21.75 8.50
CA SER A 161 3.42 21.41 9.90
C SER A 161 3.96 20.02 10.26
N LEU A 162 3.86 19.05 9.37
CA LEU A 162 4.41 17.70 9.55
C LEU A 162 5.94 17.72 9.53
N TYR A 163 6.55 18.43 8.57
CA TYR A 163 8.00 18.58 8.50
C TYR A 163 8.57 19.26 9.74
N GLY A 164 7.94 20.36 10.20
CA GLY A 164 8.33 21.04 11.44
C GLY A 164 8.20 20.14 12.68
N TRP A 165 7.16 19.32 12.77
CA TRP A 165 7.04 18.32 13.84
C TRP A 165 8.18 17.30 13.80
N TYR A 166 8.51 16.78 12.61
CA TYR A 166 9.54 15.77 12.44
C TYR A 166 10.93 16.29 12.83
N GLN A 167 11.29 17.50 12.41
CA GLN A 167 12.59 18.10 12.72
C GLN A 167 12.79 18.39 14.23
N ASN A 168 11.71 18.70 14.94
CA ASN A 168 11.80 19.04 16.36
C ASN A 168 11.76 17.80 17.28
N ILE A 169 10.87 16.84 16.98
CA ILE A 169 10.55 15.73 17.88
C ILE A 169 10.55 14.40 17.13
N GLY A 170 9.90 14.33 15.96
CA GLY A 170 9.63 13.06 15.26
C GLY A 170 10.88 12.30 14.81
N CYS A 171 11.97 12.98 14.48
CA CYS A 171 13.23 12.35 14.07
C CYS A 171 13.97 11.65 15.23
N LYS A 172 13.69 12.05 16.48
CA LYS A 172 14.28 11.50 17.72
C LYS A 172 13.35 10.55 18.47
N GLY A 173 12.06 10.55 18.15
CA GLY A 173 11.05 9.73 18.82
C GLY A 173 11.10 8.26 18.38
N GLU A 174 10.73 7.36 19.28
CA GLU A 174 10.43 5.98 18.92
C GLU A 174 9.10 5.93 18.14
N SER A 175 9.11 5.32 16.97
CA SER A 175 7.91 5.10 16.14
C SER A 175 7.39 3.67 16.27
N GLN A 176 6.07 3.50 16.32
CA GLN A 176 5.42 2.20 16.24
C GLN A 176 5.30 1.79 14.78
N ASN A 177 6.04 0.77 14.34
CA ASN A 177 5.91 0.26 12.98
C ASN A 177 4.67 -0.64 12.85
N LEU A 178 3.72 -0.23 12.01
CA LEU A 178 2.50 -0.99 11.70
C LEU A 178 2.75 -2.14 10.73
N THR A 179 3.85 -2.07 9.97
CA THR A 179 4.31 -3.14 9.09
C THR A 179 5.28 -4.04 9.85
N VAL A 180 4.81 -5.19 10.31
CA VAL A 180 5.61 -6.20 11.01
C VAL A 180 6.61 -6.83 10.04
N ARG A 181 7.87 -6.38 10.07
CA ARG A 181 8.97 -7.01 9.33
C ARG A 181 9.29 -8.39 9.93
N GLY A 182 8.57 -9.43 9.52
CA GLY A 182 9.05 -10.80 9.62
C GLY A 182 10.33 -10.93 8.78
N GLY A 183 11.40 -11.43 9.39
CA GLY A 183 12.78 -11.34 8.87
C GLY A 183 13.04 -11.91 7.48
N ILE A 184 14.12 -11.37 6.90
CA ILE A 184 14.99 -11.86 5.80
C ILE A 184 14.27 -12.34 4.52
N GLY A 185 14.36 -11.49 3.48
CA GLY A 185 14.70 -11.93 2.13
C GLY A 185 13.76 -12.93 1.45
N GLY A 186 12.77 -12.38 0.75
CA GLY A 186 12.17 -13.04 -0.42
C GLY A 186 11.01 -14.00 -0.13
N SER A 187 9.79 -13.46 -0.13
CA SER A 187 8.64 -14.02 -0.87
C SER A 187 7.46 -13.05 -0.78
N ILE A 188 6.58 -13.10 -1.78
CA ILE A 188 5.44 -12.21 -2.06
C ILE A 188 4.26 -12.40 -1.07
N THR A 189 4.45 -13.15 0.01
CA THR A 189 3.38 -13.48 0.97
C THR A 189 4.01 -13.61 2.35
N GLY A 190 3.82 -12.59 3.20
CA GLY A 190 4.24 -12.66 4.59
C GLY A 190 3.53 -13.83 5.31
N PRO A 191 4.19 -14.45 6.30
CA PRO A 191 3.62 -15.58 7.03
C PRO A 191 2.50 -15.08 7.95
N GLY A 192 1.24 -15.30 7.56
CA GLY A 192 0.09 -15.21 8.49
C GLY A 192 -1.17 -14.47 8.03
N THR A 193 -1.18 -13.77 6.89
CA THR A 193 -2.35 -12.93 6.52
C THR A 193 -3.08 -13.33 5.25
N VAL A 194 -2.56 -14.28 4.46
CA VAL A 194 -3.22 -14.70 3.22
C VAL A 194 -4.40 -15.64 3.53
N TRP A 195 -5.61 -15.10 3.51
CA TRP A 195 -6.85 -15.89 3.61
C TRP A 195 -7.05 -16.77 2.37
N LYS A 196 -7.20 -18.08 2.57
CA LYS A 196 -7.50 -19.05 1.50
C LYS A 196 -8.55 -20.05 1.96
N THR A 197 -9.32 -20.56 1.00
CA THR A 197 -10.11 -21.78 1.21
C THR A 197 -9.19 -23.00 1.17
N LEU A 198 -9.62 -24.11 1.79
CA LEU A 198 -8.88 -25.37 1.74
C LEU A 198 -8.70 -25.89 0.30
N GLU A 199 -9.65 -25.59 -0.59
CA GLU A 199 -9.55 -25.92 -2.01
C GLU A 199 -8.48 -25.08 -2.72
N GLN A 200 -8.46 -23.77 -2.48
CA GLN A 200 -7.47 -22.88 -3.07
C GLN A 200 -6.05 -23.24 -2.63
N ALA A 201 -5.87 -23.60 -1.35
CA ALA A 201 -4.58 -24.06 -0.83
C ALA A 201 -4.08 -25.31 -1.56
N LYS A 202 -4.97 -26.25 -1.91
CA LYS A 202 -4.63 -27.43 -2.71
C LYS A 202 -4.30 -27.07 -4.16
N ARG A 203 -5.13 -26.23 -4.79
CA ARG A 203 -4.96 -25.77 -6.18
C ARG A 203 -3.63 -25.05 -6.39
N ASP A 204 -3.20 -24.28 -5.39
CA ASP A 204 -1.97 -23.50 -5.42
C ASP A 204 -0.72 -24.31 -5.02
N ASN A 205 -0.86 -25.61 -4.73
CA ASN A 205 0.23 -26.51 -4.33
C ASN A 205 1.06 -26.01 -3.14
N LEU A 206 0.40 -25.41 -2.14
CA LEU A 206 1.08 -24.91 -0.94
C LEU A 206 1.75 -26.06 -0.17
N GLY A 207 2.99 -25.82 0.29
CA GLY A 207 3.79 -26.78 1.05
C GLY A 207 4.52 -27.83 0.21
N GLN A 208 4.51 -27.68 -1.13
CA GLN A 208 5.23 -28.60 -2.03
C GLN A 208 6.60 -28.05 -2.48
N GLY A 209 6.94 -26.81 -2.14
CA GLY A 209 8.26 -26.23 -2.42
C GLY A 209 9.26 -26.45 -1.26
N ASP A 210 10.51 -26.05 -1.49
CA ASP A 210 11.58 -26.14 -0.49
C ASP A 210 11.39 -25.19 0.70
N LYS A 211 10.55 -24.16 0.54
CA LYS A 211 10.22 -23.19 1.57
C LYS A 211 8.79 -23.42 2.09
N PRO A 212 8.55 -23.19 3.40
CA PRO A 212 7.21 -23.30 3.96
C PRO A 212 6.27 -22.22 3.40
N ASP A 213 5.03 -22.64 3.11
CA ASP A 213 3.92 -21.75 2.76
C ASP A 213 3.01 -21.55 3.96
N TYR A 214 2.51 -20.32 4.12
CA TYR A 214 1.64 -19.93 5.24
C TYR A 214 0.33 -19.35 4.70
N PHE A 215 -0.80 -19.73 5.30
CA PHE A 215 -2.11 -19.19 4.97
C PHE A 215 -3.05 -19.27 6.18
N THR A 216 -4.12 -18.46 6.14
CA THR A 216 -5.18 -18.44 7.15
C THR A 216 -6.46 -18.98 6.53
N ALA A 217 -7.18 -19.83 7.24
CA ALA A 217 -8.45 -20.39 6.78
C ALA A 217 -9.47 -20.48 7.91
N LYS A 218 -10.74 -20.27 7.56
CA LYS A 218 -11.87 -20.58 8.43
C LYS A 218 -12.41 -21.96 8.05
N ALA A 219 -12.41 -22.88 9.01
CA ALA A 219 -12.87 -24.25 8.80
C ALA A 219 -13.53 -24.81 10.07
N THR A 220 -14.30 -25.87 9.91
CA THR A 220 -14.91 -26.63 11.01
C THR A 220 -14.15 -27.93 11.20
N VAL A 221 -13.83 -28.29 12.45
CA VAL A 221 -13.22 -29.59 12.77
C VAL A 221 -14.27 -30.68 12.63
N VAL A 222 -14.13 -31.53 11.60
CA VAL A 222 -15.08 -32.61 11.30
C VAL A 222 -14.72 -33.91 12.03
N ALA A 223 -13.42 -34.23 12.13
CA ALA A 223 -12.94 -35.43 12.76
C ALA A 223 -11.53 -35.21 13.33
N VAL A 224 -11.24 -35.86 14.46
CA VAL A 224 -9.91 -35.91 15.06
C VAL A 224 -9.45 -37.37 15.09
N ARG A 225 -8.32 -37.68 14.47
CA ARG A 225 -7.74 -39.03 14.51
C ARG A 225 -7.25 -39.30 15.93
N LYS A 226 -7.78 -40.37 16.56
CA LYS A 226 -7.46 -40.74 17.94
C LYS A 226 -6.16 -41.53 18.07
N GLU A 227 -5.73 -42.18 17.00
CA GLU A 227 -4.48 -42.94 16.96
C GLU A 227 -3.27 -41.99 17.02
N LYS A 228 -2.34 -42.24 17.96
CA LYS A 228 -1.11 -41.45 18.14
C LYS A 228 -1.35 -39.94 18.35
N LEU A 229 -2.49 -39.57 18.95
CA LEU A 229 -2.83 -38.16 19.24
C LEU A 229 -1.82 -37.47 20.16
N VAL A 230 -1.21 -38.23 21.08
CA VAL A 230 -0.20 -37.76 22.02
C VAL A 230 1.02 -38.68 21.98
N TYR A 231 2.19 -38.11 22.27
CA TYR A 231 3.44 -38.86 22.40
C TYR A 231 4.09 -38.57 23.76
N LYS A 232 4.92 -39.50 24.24
CA LYS A 232 5.71 -39.29 25.45
C LYS A 232 6.86 -38.32 25.11
N ALA A 233 6.75 -37.08 25.56
CA ALA A 233 7.82 -36.08 25.43
C ALA A 233 8.85 -36.23 26.56
N CYS A 234 10.00 -35.59 26.39
CA CYS A 234 11.02 -35.54 27.42
C CYS A 234 10.54 -34.67 28.60
N PRO A 235 10.67 -35.11 29.87
CA PRO A 235 10.15 -34.36 31.02
C PRO A 235 11.06 -33.22 31.49
N THR A 236 12.17 -32.94 30.80
CA THR A 236 13.09 -31.87 31.18
C THR A 236 12.57 -30.50 30.71
N GLU A 237 12.84 -29.46 31.49
CA GLU A 237 12.25 -28.12 31.35
C GLU A 237 12.53 -27.41 30.01
N LYS A 238 13.47 -27.90 29.19
CA LYS A 238 13.90 -27.27 27.93
C LYS A 238 13.96 -28.24 26.75
N CYS A 239 13.25 -29.36 26.81
CA CYS A 239 13.27 -30.41 25.78
C CYS A 239 11.90 -30.59 25.12
#